data_AF-A0A7X7PHX0-F1
#
_entry.id   AF-A0A7X7PHX0-F1
#
_cell.length_a   1.000
_cell.length_b   1.000
_cell.length_c   1.000
_cell.angle_alpha   90.00
_cell.angle_beta   90.00
_cell.angle_gamma   90.00
#
_symmetry.space_group_name_H-M   'P 1'
#
loop_
_entity.id
_entity.type
_entity.pdbx_description
1 polymer ?
#
loop_
_entity_poly.entity_id
_entity_poly.type
_entity_poly.pdbx_seq_one_letter_code
_entity_poly.pdbx_strand_id
1 'polypeptide(L)'
;MAVLAFLVLAADRCGVSYYSRGRIAVELDIDVVRVDRALDALLDVELIAHRPWRKSRRDGVWQVLPVPAPTPVSRSACIRSAGSILHDLGFGADQQNRGQ
;
A
#
# COMPACT_ATOMS: atom_id res chain seq x y z
N MET A 1 8.93 -9.21 -3.59
CA MET A 1 8.76 -7.97 -2.81
C MET A 1 9.90 -6.97 -2.96
N ALA A 2 11.18 -7.37 -2.89
CA ALA A 2 12.31 -6.43 -3.02
C ALA A 2 12.30 -5.59 -4.31
N VAL A 3 11.94 -6.18 -5.45
CA VAL A 3 11.84 -5.46 -6.75
C VAL A 3 10.77 -4.36 -6.73
N LEU A 4 9.60 -4.61 -6.13
CA LEU A 4 8.56 -3.58 -6.01
C LEU A 4 9.03 -2.42 -5.14
N ALA A 5 9.59 -2.72 -3.96
CA ALA A 5 10.12 -1.70 -3.07
C ALA A 5 11.23 -0.87 -3.75
N PHE A 6 12.13 -1.55 -4.48
CA PHE A 6 13.15 -0.88 -5.28
C PHE A 6 12.52 0.07 -6.31
N LEU A 7 11.53 -0.39 -7.08
CA LEU A 7 10.86 0.45 -8.09
C LEU A 7 10.14 1.64 -7.46
N VAL A 8 9.48 1.45 -6.31
CA VAL A 8 8.83 2.54 -5.55
C VAL A 8 9.84 3.58 -5.09
N LEU A 9 11.02 3.16 -4.64
CA LEU A 9 12.09 4.05 -4.19
C LEU A 9 12.81 4.75 -5.36
N ALA A 10 13.00 4.04 -6.46
CA ALA A 10 13.66 4.55 -7.65
C ALA A 10 12.74 5.40 -8.54
N ALA A 11 11.43 5.33 -8.30
CA ALA A 11 10.44 6.07 -9.06
C ALA A 11 10.47 7.57 -8.73
N ASP A 12 10.16 8.39 -9.73
CA ASP A 12 9.93 9.81 -9.53
C ASP A 12 8.57 10.10 -8.86
N ARG A 13 8.23 11.39 -8.73
CA ARG A 13 6.94 11.83 -8.15
C ARG A 13 5.70 11.34 -8.90
N CYS A 14 5.87 10.88 -10.14
CA CYS A 14 4.81 10.31 -10.96
C CYS A 14 4.75 8.78 -10.87
N GLY A 15 5.64 8.15 -10.09
CA GLY A 15 5.73 6.69 -9.99
C GLY A 15 6.53 6.03 -11.11
N VAL A 16 7.31 6.80 -11.88
CA VAL A 16 8.03 6.30 -13.06
C VAL A 16 9.48 5.96 -12.71
N SER A 17 9.91 4.74 -13.05
CA SER A 17 11.30 4.28 -12.96
C SER A 17 11.86 3.88 -14.33
N TYR A 18 13.12 4.26 -14.57
CA TYR A 18 13.85 4.00 -15.83
C TYR A 18 14.93 2.91 -15.68
N TYR A 19 14.94 2.20 -14.55
CA TYR A 19 15.95 1.19 -14.27
C TYR A 19 15.79 -0.04 -15.17
N SER A 20 16.89 -0.47 -15.78
CA SER A 20 16.92 -1.74 -16.51
C SER A 20 16.93 -2.92 -15.55
N ARG A 21 16.46 -4.08 -16.02
CA ARG A 21 16.40 -5.31 -15.23
C ARG A 21 17.79 -5.73 -14.73
N GLY A 22 18.81 -5.54 -15.56
CA GLY A 22 20.21 -5.78 -15.18
C GLY A 22 20.72 -4.83 -14.09
N ARG A 23 20.34 -3.55 -14.12
CA ARG A 23 20.67 -2.60 -13.04
C ARG A 23 19.98 -2.98 -11.74
N ILE A 24 18.70 -3.34 -11.79
CA ILE A 24 17.94 -3.81 -10.62
C ILE A 24 18.61 -5.05 -10.02
N ALA A 25 19.02 -6.00 -10.85
CA ALA A 25 19.73 -7.21 -10.43
C ALA A 25 21.03 -6.90 -9.67
N VAL A 26 21.82 -5.95 -10.19
CA VAL A 26 23.08 -5.50 -9.55
C VAL A 26 22.80 -4.82 -8.21
N GLU A 27 21.86 -3.87 -8.15
CA GLU A 27 21.57 -3.12 -6.92
C GLU A 27 20.97 -3.98 -5.81
N LEU A 28 20.26 -5.05 -6.19
CA LEU A 28 19.64 -5.98 -5.24
C LEU A 28 20.50 -7.22 -4.95
N ASP A 29 21.66 -7.35 -5.59
CA ASP A 29 22.54 -8.53 -5.54
C ASP A 29 21.76 -9.85 -5.78
N ILE A 30 20.93 -9.86 -6.84
CA ILE A 30 20.15 -11.03 -7.25
C ILE A 30 20.30 -11.30 -8.74
N ASP A 31 20.02 -12.54 -9.13
CA ASP A 31 20.03 -12.94 -10.53
C ASP A 31 18.94 -12.23 -11.36
N VAL A 32 19.26 -11.88 -12.61
CA VAL A 32 18.35 -11.19 -13.52
C VAL A 32 17.10 -11.99 -13.83
N VAL A 33 17.14 -13.33 -13.82
CA VAL A 33 15.97 -14.18 -14.00
C VAL A 33 15.02 -14.04 -12.81
N ARG A 34 15.53 -13.81 -11.59
CA ARG A 34 14.67 -13.51 -10.44
C ARG A 34 14.00 -12.15 -10.57
N VAL A 35 14.70 -11.16 -11.14
CA VAL A 35 14.11 -9.85 -11.46
C VAL A 35 13.01 -10.02 -12.50
N ASP A 36 13.26 -10.75 -13.59
CA ASP A 36 12.28 -11.02 -14.65
C ASP A 36 11.01 -11.65 -14.07
N ARG A 37 11.15 -12.74 -13.29
CA ARG A 37 10.01 -13.41 -12.64
C ARG A 37 9.23 -12.50 -11.70
N ALA A 38 9.93 -11.63 -10.96
CA ALA A 38 9.28 -10.70 -10.05
C ALA A 38 8.51 -9.62 -10.83
N LEU A 39 9.07 -9.10 -11.93
CA LEU A 39 8.40 -8.12 -12.77
C LEU A 39 7.18 -8.70 -13.47
N ASP A 40 7.30 -9.92 -14.01
CA ASP A 40 6.17 -10.64 -14.60
C ASP A 40 5.04 -10.81 -13.57
N ALA A 41 5.36 -11.28 -12.37
CA ALA A 41 4.36 -11.42 -11.30
C ALA A 41 3.72 -10.09 -10.89
N LEU A 42 4.48 -8.97 -10.89
CA LEU A 42 3.96 -7.64 -10.54
C LEU A 42 3.08 -7.05 -11.66
N LEU A 43 3.38 -7.36 -12.92
CA LEU A 43 2.54 -7.02 -14.07
C LEU A 43 1.23 -7.79 -14.02
N ASP A 44 1.30 -9.09 -13.70
CA ASP A 44 0.12 -9.97 -13.62
C ASP A 44 -0.90 -9.51 -12.56
N VAL A 45 -0.42 -8.91 -11.46
CA VAL A 45 -1.29 -8.36 -10.39
C VAL A 45 -1.54 -6.85 -10.52
N GLU A 46 -1.18 -6.25 -11.66
CA GLU A 46 -1.39 -4.82 -11.97
C GLU A 46 -0.83 -3.86 -10.90
N LEU A 47 0.28 -4.23 -10.27
CA LEU A 47 1.01 -3.32 -9.36
C LEU A 47 1.99 -2.43 -10.11
N ILE A 48 2.39 -2.83 -11.31
CA ILE A 48 3.21 -2.04 -12.21
C ILE A 48 2.65 -2.10 -13.64
N ALA A 49 2.98 -1.10 -14.45
CA ALA A 49 2.84 -1.13 -15.89
C ALA A 49 4.21 -0.96 -16.56
N HIS A 50 4.36 -1.45 -17.79
CA HIS A 50 5.63 -1.43 -18.52
C HIS A 50 5.46 -0.85 -19.93
N ARG A 51 6.35 0.10 -20.28
CA ARG A 51 6.50 0.61 -21.64
C ARG A 51 7.92 0.37 -22.14
N PRO A 52 8.13 -0.56 -23.09
CA PRO A 52 9.47 -0.83 -23.62
C PRO A 52 9.99 0.36 -24.43
N TRP A 53 11.30 0.62 -24.40
CA TRP A 53 11.89 1.72 -25.18
C TRP A 53 11.77 1.52 -26.70
N ARG A 54 11.77 0.27 -27.15
CA ARG A 54 11.58 -0.13 -28.55
C ARG A 54 10.77 -1.41 -28.62
N LYS A 55 10.00 -1.60 -29.71
CA LYS A 55 9.39 -2.91 -30.02
C LYS A 55 10.47 -3.99 -29.97
N SER A 56 10.23 -5.07 -29.22
CA SER A 56 11.14 -6.20 -28.89
C SER A 56 12.14 -6.04 -27.74
N ARG A 57 12.30 -4.84 -27.15
CA ARG A 57 13.14 -4.69 -25.94
C ARG A 57 12.32 -5.03 -24.69
N ARG A 58 12.93 -5.80 -23.78
CA ARG A 58 12.34 -6.13 -22.47
C ARG A 58 12.57 -5.04 -21.43
N ASP A 59 13.54 -4.17 -21.65
CA ASP A 59 13.79 -2.99 -20.81
C ASP A 59 13.06 -1.77 -21.36
N GLY A 60 12.69 -0.89 -20.44
CA GLY A 60 11.86 0.25 -20.73
C GLY A 60 11.59 1.08 -19.50
N VAL A 61 10.40 1.66 -19.48
CA VAL A 61 9.89 2.49 -18.41
C VAL A 61 8.92 1.65 -17.59
N TRP A 62 9.15 1.60 -16.28
CA TRP A 62 8.28 0.96 -15.31
C TRP A 62 7.45 2.02 -14.60
N GLN A 63 6.14 1.85 -14.58
CA GLN A 63 5.21 2.71 -13.86
C GLN A 63 4.69 1.93 -12.66
N VAL A 64 4.91 2.44 -11.45
CA VAL A 64 4.23 1.93 -10.25
C VAL A 64 2.78 2.40 -10.28
N LEU A 65 1.84 1.47 -10.13
CA LEU A 65 0.42 1.75 -10.12
C LEU A 65 -0.07 2.00 -8.68
N PRO A 66 -1.03 2.92 -8.49
CA PRO A 66 -1.60 3.16 -7.17
C PRO A 66 -2.36 1.91 -6.70
N VAL A 67 -2.00 1.41 -5.52
CA VAL A 67 -2.79 0.37 -4.86
C VAL A 67 -4.13 1.00 -4.45
N PRO A 68 -5.28 0.37 -4.74
CA PRO A 68 -6.56 0.85 -4.25
C PRO A 68 -6.45 1.05 -2.74
N ALA A 69 -6.69 2.29 -2.28
CA ALA A 69 -6.71 2.55 -0.86
C ALA A 69 -7.74 1.59 -0.25
N PRO A 70 -7.39 0.82 0.79
CA PRO A 70 -8.40 0.07 1.51
C PRO A 70 -9.47 1.08 1.91
N THR A 71 -10.71 0.81 1.51
CA THR A 71 -11.86 1.63 1.89
C THR A 71 -11.71 1.88 3.39
N PRO A 72 -11.72 3.14 3.86
CA PRO A 72 -11.57 3.39 5.28
C PRO A 72 -12.74 2.70 5.99
N VAL A 73 -12.49 1.50 6.50
CA VAL A 73 -13.31 0.90 7.53
C VAL A 73 -13.20 1.88 8.67
N SER A 74 -14.25 2.67 8.84
CA SER A 74 -14.41 3.58 9.95
C SER A 74 -14.25 2.77 11.23
N ARG A 75 -13.03 2.71 11.77
CA ARG A 75 -12.77 2.25 13.14
C ARG A 75 -13.44 3.19 14.16
N SER A 76 -13.95 4.33 13.71
CA SER A 76 -14.74 5.28 14.48
C SER A 76 -16.18 4.82 14.75
N ALA A 77 -16.66 3.72 14.16
CA ALA A 77 -18.01 3.23 14.43
C ALA A 77 -18.21 2.64 15.84
N CYS A 78 -17.14 2.44 16.62
CA CYS A 78 -17.27 2.01 18.01
C CYS A 78 -16.20 2.64 18.94
N ILE A 79 -15.99 3.95 18.85
CA ILE A 79 -15.47 4.68 20.01
C ILE A 79 -16.68 5.11 20.81
N ARG A 80 -17.16 4.22 21.68
CA ARG A 80 -18.17 4.56 22.68
C ARG A 80 -17.48 5.24 23.85
N SER A 81 -18.01 6.38 24.28
CA SER A 81 -17.55 7.00 25.52
C SER A 81 -17.87 6.06 26.68
N ALA A 82 -16.99 6.01 27.69
CA ALA A 82 -17.28 5.27 28.92
C ALA A 82 -18.63 5.69 29.54
N GLY A 83 -19.02 6.96 29.40
CA GLY A 83 -20.32 7.46 29.85
C GLY A 83 -21.51 6.84 29.12
N SER A 84 -21.42 6.58 27.81
CA SER A 84 -22.51 5.94 27.07
C SER A 84 -22.61 4.44 27.39
N ILE A 85 -21.47 3.80 27.66
CA ILE A 85 -21.43 2.40 28.12
C ILE A 85 -22.05 2.28 29.52
N LEU A 86 -21.70 3.17 30.44
CA LEU A 86 -22.24 3.18 31.80
C LEU A 86 -23.75 3.45 31.81
N HIS A 87 -24.22 4.38 30.98
CA HIS A 87 -25.66 4.64 30.82
C HIS A 87 -26.41 3.41 30.29
N ASP A 88 -25.91 2.74 29.25
CA ASP A 88 -26.51 1.51 28.71
C ASP A 88 -26.55 0.37 29.75
N LEU A 89 -25.57 0.33 30.65
CA LEU A 89 -25.49 -0.63 31.75
C LEU A 89 -26.36 -0.21 32.97
N GLY A 90 -27.10 0.89 32.88
CA GLY A 90 -28.00 1.35 33.93
C GLY A 90 -27.31 2.12 35.07
N PHE A 91 -26.05 2.51 34.91
CA PHE A 91 -25.37 3.44 35.83
C PHE A 91 -25.71 4.89 35.46
N GLY A 92 -26.99 5.24 35.57
CA GLY A 92 -27.45 6.63 35.55
C GLY A 92 -27.21 7.26 36.91
N ALA A 93 -26.62 8.46 36.92
CA ALA A 93 -26.39 9.24 38.13
C ALA A 93 -27.71 9.53 38.86
N ASP A 94 -28.02 8.73 39.86
CA ASP A 94 -29.07 8.99 40.83
C ASP A 94 -28.59 10.12 41.77
N GLN A 95 -28.71 11.36 41.30
CA GLN A 95 -28.72 12.55 42.15
C GLN A 95 -29.85 13.47 41.71
N GLN A 96 -31.08 12.96 41.84
CA GLN A 96 -32.24 13.82 41.98
C GLN A 96 -32.86 13.58 43.36
N ASN A 97 -32.68 14.58 44.22
CA ASN A 97 -33.52 14.90 45.37
C ASN A 97 -33.25 14.16 46.70
N ARG A 98 -32.38 14.75 47.53
CA ARG A 98 -32.52 14.69 49.00
C ARG A 98 -32.59 16.12 49.55
N GLY A 99 -33.83 16.58 49.73
CA GLY A 99 -34.27 17.17 50.99
C GLY A 99 -33.87 18.61 51.29
N GLN A 100 -34.89 19.46 51.16
CA GLN A 100 -35.21 20.65 51.97
C GLN A 100 -34.37 21.92 51.75
#